data_AF-A0A1Y2J4K6-F1
#
_entry.id   AF-A0A1Y2J4K6-F1
#
_cell.length_a   1.000
_cell.length_b   1.000
_cell.length_c   1.000
_cell.angle_alpha   90.00
_cell.angle_beta   90.00
_cell.angle_gamma   90.00
#
_symmetry.space_group_name_H-M   'P 1'
#
loop_
_entity.id
_entity.type
_entity.pdbx_description
1 polymer ?
#
loop_
_entity_poly.entity_id
_entity_poly.type
_entity_poly.pdbx_seq_one_letter_code
_entity_poly.pdbx_strand_id
1 'polypeptide(L)'
;MAQQVEELTLPIPDQILHQEDRNIKTFTLAITSQLTKARLKTYLASYGLRISGTRGALLDRLREYASDPDRWKTLFQASRGRKRGDISIQRASKSHAAQRILDQFGTKEESTLGYLPKRSGTETRVPHPINDQVLAANDTWAAMVLGTGQGQAAPDRRSSQAYSQESSASRADGVEAMMARDIIENQMATHEGGHGERGAASAISVEGEQGNAGPGPGTSGGNTNKITGFRRIEHRVASMNHDFLSEIGSVKHQLSEIQSTVARLTSNSDRPMHANSDLPSRLKQPGLSNSSRRPFGSTSNQCQDLSISAAIGRHFSTAHEPLTEGFRARALCEPSAFATSTPAASVPTLASTASAPSSIPTHRTSNTAAVAYKCSASDLNHQATSGTASQDNLRFFEIDGEVLQFDPATVPNPPTINFSDDLSRLFREWHHSTLLVINGRGIGVKHWERFYKKRANIKQHAWEVLRVRWGTWKFLVEERERFVSDEAFWAHYSNEHGQPLNYQKIVDILQSGRINADARDAAAALEFFGNDLSRADAHGYFMYKKANKLFVCNKPASVAQKWRQLLRDHPEIAQRWERMCAQCALGPDGGNEQARRPG
;
A
#
# COMPACT_ATOMS: atom_id res chain seq x y z
N MET A 1 11.74 -37.10 -22.35
CA MET A 1 13.06 -36.50 -22.06
C MET A 1 13.01 -35.99 -20.62
N ALA A 2 13.80 -36.57 -19.72
CA ALA A 2 13.89 -36.08 -18.35
C ALA A 2 14.43 -34.64 -18.37
N GLN A 3 13.71 -33.69 -17.77
CA GLN A 3 14.19 -32.32 -17.65
C GLN A 3 15.40 -32.35 -16.71
N GLN A 4 16.57 -31.95 -17.21
CA GLN A 4 17.76 -31.79 -16.36
C GLN A 4 17.45 -30.70 -15.34
N VAL A 5 17.36 -31.08 -14.07
CA VAL A 5 17.24 -30.15 -12.96
C VAL A 5 18.65 -29.70 -12.61
N GLU A 6 18.97 -28.45 -12.92
CA GLU A 6 20.24 -27.84 -12.57
C GLU A 6 20.14 -27.25 -11.15
N GLU A 7 21.10 -27.54 -10.30
CA GLU A 7 21.15 -27.07 -8.91
C GLU A 7 22.27 -26.04 -8.74
N LEU A 8 21.96 -24.88 -8.16
CA LEU A 8 22.94 -23.81 -7.87
C LEU A 8 23.07 -23.59 -6.36
N THR A 9 24.30 -23.61 -5.85
CA THR A 9 24.59 -23.26 -4.45
C THR A 9 24.79 -21.75 -4.33
N LEU A 10 23.97 -21.09 -3.50
CA LEU A 10 23.98 -19.64 -3.31
C LEU A 10 24.02 -19.28 -1.81
N PRO A 11 24.62 -18.14 -1.42
CA PRO A 11 24.59 -17.68 -0.03
C PRO A 11 23.18 -17.25 0.37
N ILE A 12 22.78 -17.48 1.63
CA ILE A 12 21.48 -17.02 2.13
C ILE A 12 21.46 -15.47 2.18
N PRO A 13 20.51 -14.81 1.49
CA PRO A 13 20.44 -13.35 1.51
C PRO A 13 20.13 -12.83 2.93
N ASP A 14 20.61 -11.62 3.23
CA ASP A 14 20.44 -10.93 4.52
C ASP A 14 20.99 -11.69 5.76
N GLN A 15 21.86 -12.68 5.57
CA GLN A 15 22.58 -13.30 6.68
C GLN A 15 23.52 -12.28 7.36
N ILE A 16 23.65 -12.35 8.68
CA ILE A 16 24.65 -11.60 9.44
C ILE A 16 25.90 -12.48 9.59
N LEU A 17 27.06 -11.99 9.17
CA LEU A 17 28.35 -12.66 9.36
C LEU A 17 28.89 -12.30 10.75
N HIS A 18 29.01 -13.28 11.64
CA HIS A 18 29.73 -13.09 12.90
C HIS A 18 31.23 -13.12 12.63
N GLN A 19 32.00 -12.29 13.34
CA GLN A 19 33.43 -12.13 13.09
C GLN A 19 34.24 -13.42 13.30
N GLU A 20 33.74 -14.29 14.19
CA GLU A 20 34.31 -15.59 14.55
C GLU A 20 33.98 -16.66 13.50
N ASP A 21 32.73 -16.66 13.01
CA ASP A 21 32.24 -17.62 12.03
C ASP A 21 32.25 -17.01 10.62
N ARG A 22 33.43 -17.01 9.98
CA ARG A 22 33.56 -16.62 8.55
C ARG A 22 32.89 -17.60 7.57
N ASN A 23 32.10 -18.55 8.07
CA ASN A 23 31.42 -19.54 7.25
C ASN A 23 30.06 -18.99 6.77
N ILE A 24 29.95 -18.74 5.46
CA ILE A 24 28.73 -18.22 4.84
C ILE A 24 27.75 -19.39 4.68
N LYS A 25 26.52 -19.26 5.21
CA LYS A 25 25.52 -20.31 5.05
C LYS A 25 24.99 -20.25 3.62
N THR A 26 24.96 -21.40 2.96
CA THR A 26 24.48 -21.54 1.60
C THR A 26 23.18 -22.33 1.54
N PHE A 27 22.41 -22.15 0.48
CA PHE A 27 21.25 -22.96 0.13
C PHE A 27 21.33 -23.36 -1.35
N THR A 28 20.73 -24.51 -1.68
CA THR A 28 20.68 -25.01 -3.06
C THR A 28 19.39 -24.56 -3.73
N LEU A 29 19.51 -23.83 -4.84
CA LEU A 29 18.41 -23.39 -5.68
C LEU A 29 18.29 -24.29 -6.90
N ALA A 30 17.23 -25.09 -6.96
CA ALA A 30 16.90 -25.88 -8.15
C ALA A 30 16.31 -24.99 -9.26
N ILE A 31 17.01 -24.88 -10.40
CA ILE A 31 16.52 -24.20 -11.60
C ILE A 31 15.51 -25.11 -12.30
N THR A 32 14.25 -24.94 -11.94
CA THR A 32 13.12 -25.58 -12.64
C THR A 32 12.47 -24.62 -13.62
N SER A 33 11.71 -25.16 -14.57
CA SER A 33 10.85 -24.35 -15.47
C SER A 33 9.88 -23.44 -14.68
N GLN A 34 9.46 -23.89 -13.49
CA GLN A 34 8.58 -23.18 -12.57
C GLN A 34 9.19 -21.91 -11.94
N LEU A 35 10.52 -21.72 -12.02
CA LEU A 35 11.17 -20.55 -11.44
C LEU A 35 10.87 -19.27 -12.24
N THR A 36 9.80 -18.55 -11.92
CA THR A 36 9.35 -17.39 -12.70
C THR A 36 10.39 -16.27 -12.81
N LYS A 37 10.29 -15.46 -13.88
CA LYS A 37 11.16 -14.29 -14.10
C LYS A 37 11.12 -13.30 -12.93
N ALA A 38 9.97 -13.18 -12.26
CA ALA A 38 9.81 -12.33 -11.08
C ALA A 38 10.68 -12.84 -9.91
N ARG A 39 10.65 -14.15 -9.61
CA ARG A 39 11.49 -14.74 -8.57
C ARG A 39 12.99 -14.58 -8.85
N LEU A 40 13.41 -14.77 -10.11
CA LEU A 40 14.80 -14.54 -10.51
C LEU A 40 15.24 -13.09 -10.25
N LYS A 41 14.38 -12.10 -10.53
CA LYS A 41 14.68 -10.69 -10.23
C LYS A 41 14.81 -10.46 -8.73
N THR A 42 13.98 -11.10 -7.91
CA THR A 42 14.07 -11.01 -6.45
C THR A 42 15.41 -11.55 -5.93
N TYR A 43 15.85 -12.73 -6.39
CA TYR A 43 17.17 -13.27 -6.03
C TYR A 43 18.33 -12.38 -6.49
N LEU A 44 18.30 -11.90 -7.74
CA LEU A 44 19.34 -10.98 -8.22
C LEU A 44 19.36 -9.67 -7.42
N ALA A 45 18.19 -9.15 -7.04
CA ALA A 45 18.08 -7.92 -6.24
C ALA A 45 18.68 -8.11 -4.84
N SER A 46 18.44 -9.25 -4.18
CA SER A 46 19.01 -9.52 -2.86
C SER A 46 20.53 -9.64 -2.88
N TYR A 47 21.11 -10.02 -4.01
CA TYR A 47 22.57 -10.06 -4.19
C TYR A 47 23.17 -8.76 -4.77
N GLY A 48 22.37 -7.70 -4.94
CA GLY A 48 22.83 -6.44 -5.54
C GLY A 48 23.18 -6.53 -7.03
N LEU A 49 22.74 -7.59 -7.72
CA LEU A 49 23.00 -7.83 -9.12
C LEU A 49 21.97 -7.11 -10.02
N ARG A 50 22.31 -6.98 -11.31
CA ARG A 50 21.46 -6.28 -12.28
C ARG A 50 20.17 -7.08 -12.59
N ILE A 51 19.00 -6.48 -12.33
CA ILE A 51 17.67 -7.10 -12.47
C ILE A 51 17.03 -7.03 -13.88
N SER A 52 17.69 -6.43 -14.87
CA SER A 52 17.15 -6.24 -16.23
C SER A 52 17.59 -7.35 -17.21
N GLY A 53 16.70 -7.87 -18.05
CA GLY A 53 17.07 -8.83 -19.11
C GLY A 53 15.98 -9.84 -19.49
N THR A 54 16.30 -10.73 -20.42
CA THR A 54 15.53 -11.96 -20.72
C THR A 54 15.74 -12.99 -19.60
N ARG A 55 14.89 -14.02 -19.51
CA ARG A 55 15.02 -15.05 -18.46
C ARG A 55 16.40 -15.73 -18.48
N GLY A 56 16.91 -16.08 -19.66
CA GLY A 56 18.25 -16.65 -19.84
C GLY A 56 19.34 -15.75 -19.26
N ALA A 57 19.35 -14.46 -19.62
CA ALA A 57 20.33 -13.51 -19.11
C ALA A 57 20.26 -13.28 -17.58
N LEU A 58 19.11 -13.55 -16.94
CA LEU A 58 19.01 -13.53 -15.48
C LEU A 58 19.59 -14.81 -14.85
N LEU A 59 19.35 -15.97 -15.48
CA LEU A 59 19.93 -17.25 -15.05
C LEU A 59 21.44 -17.27 -15.21
N ASP A 60 21.97 -16.80 -16.34
CA ASP A 60 23.41 -16.78 -16.61
C ASP A 60 24.16 -15.93 -15.59
N ARG A 61 23.61 -14.79 -15.17
CA ARG A 61 24.18 -13.98 -14.09
C ARG A 61 24.14 -14.69 -12.74
N LEU A 62 23.08 -15.45 -12.47
CA LEU A 62 22.97 -16.20 -11.23
C LEU A 62 23.96 -17.37 -11.20
N ARG A 63 24.19 -18.03 -12.35
CA ARG A 63 25.22 -19.05 -12.54
C ARG A 63 26.62 -18.47 -12.37
N GLU A 64 26.92 -17.35 -13.02
CA GLU A 64 28.21 -16.65 -12.89
C GLU A 64 28.48 -16.26 -11.43
N TYR A 65 27.46 -15.76 -10.73
CA TYR A 65 27.57 -15.41 -9.31
C TYR A 65 27.72 -16.64 -8.39
N ALA A 66 27.07 -17.75 -8.72
CA ALA A 66 27.21 -19.01 -7.97
C ALA A 66 28.59 -19.66 -8.18
N SER A 67 29.21 -19.48 -9.35
CA SER A 67 30.52 -20.06 -9.67
C SER A 67 31.71 -19.37 -8.99
N ASP A 68 31.51 -18.18 -8.42
CA ASP A 68 32.56 -17.38 -7.78
C ASP A 68 32.23 -17.09 -6.31
N PRO A 69 32.67 -17.96 -5.36
CA PRO A 69 32.44 -17.78 -3.94
C PRO A 69 33.11 -16.53 -3.35
N ASP A 70 34.16 -16.01 -3.96
CA ASP A 70 34.84 -14.81 -3.47
C ASP A 70 33.97 -13.56 -3.65
N ARG A 71 33.13 -13.53 -4.69
CA ARG A 71 32.11 -12.48 -4.85
C ARG A 71 31.10 -12.44 -3.71
N TRP A 72 30.86 -13.55 -3.00
CA TRP A 72 29.89 -13.56 -1.90
C TRP A 72 30.32 -12.68 -0.73
N LYS A 73 31.63 -12.45 -0.56
CA LYS A 73 32.19 -11.52 0.45
C LYS A 73 31.70 -10.09 0.23
N THR A 74 31.36 -9.72 -1.01
CA THR A 74 30.86 -8.36 -1.33
C THR A 74 29.47 -8.09 -0.78
N LEU A 75 28.67 -9.12 -0.46
CA LEU A 75 27.35 -8.97 0.18
C LEU A 75 27.44 -8.38 1.58
N PHE A 76 28.52 -8.69 2.28
CA PHE A 76 28.75 -8.26 3.66
C PHE A 76 29.49 -6.92 3.73
N GLN A 77 29.92 -6.37 2.59
CA GLN A 77 30.45 -5.03 2.55
C GLN A 77 29.29 -4.04 2.58
N ALA A 78 29.36 -3.05 3.48
CA ALA A 78 28.38 -1.98 3.54
C ALA A 78 28.18 -1.40 2.14
N SER A 79 26.94 -1.43 1.63
CA SER A 79 26.64 -0.98 0.27
C SER A 79 27.26 0.41 0.08
N ARG A 80 28.14 0.54 -0.92
CA ARG A 80 28.87 1.79 -1.17
C ARG A 80 27.83 2.89 -1.37
N GLY A 81 27.64 3.71 -0.35
CA GLY A 81 26.66 4.79 -0.38
C GLY A 81 26.95 5.65 -1.60
N ARG A 82 25.91 5.97 -2.39
CA ARG A 82 26.08 6.88 -3.53
C ARG A 82 26.70 8.16 -3.01
N LYS A 83 27.88 8.54 -3.50
CA LYS A 83 28.46 9.82 -3.09
C LYS A 83 27.53 10.91 -3.61
N ARG A 84 27.26 11.92 -2.77
CA ARG A 84 26.43 13.06 -3.16
C ARG A 84 27.07 13.72 -4.39
N GLY A 85 26.46 13.52 -5.56
CA GLY A 85 26.99 13.98 -6.85
C GLY A 85 27.28 12.88 -7.87
N ASP A 86 27.18 11.59 -7.50
CA ASP A 86 27.33 10.50 -8.47
C ASP A 86 26.10 10.47 -9.41
N ILE A 87 26.30 11.00 -10.60
CA ILE A 87 25.33 10.94 -11.71
C ILE A 87 25.70 9.73 -12.55
N SER A 88 24.82 8.73 -12.62
CA SER A 88 25.06 7.61 -13.53
C SER A 88 25.05 8.11 -14.98
N ILE A 89 25.94 7.57 -15.81
CA ILE A 89 26.06 7.90 -17.25
C ILE A 89 24.69 7.75 -17.95
N GLN A 90 23.92 6.72 -17.59
CA GLN A 90 22.56 6.51 -18.11
C GLN A 90 21.55 7.60 -17.71
N ARG A 91 21.75 8.26 -16.57
CA ARG A 91 20.92 9.40 -16.17
C ARG A 91 21.36 10.67 -16.87
N ALA A 92 22.65 10.81 -17.13
CA ALA A 92 23.20 11.92 -17.88
C ALA A 92 22.64 11.95 -19.31
N SER A 93 22.59 10.81 -20.01
CA SER A 93 22.03 10.74 -21.37
C SER A 93 20.56 11.13 -21.47
N LYS A 94 19.80 11.07 -20.37
CA LYS A 94 18.36 11.41 -20.34
C LYS A 94 18.05 12.81 -19.84
N SER A 95 19.05 13.56 -19.38
CA SER A 95 18.83 14.86 -18.74
C SER A 95 19.91 15.83 -19.18
N HIS A 96 19.51 16.86 -19.93
CA HIS A 96 20.39 17.93 -20.39
C HIS A 96 21.17 18.59 -19.24
N ALA A 97 20.56 18.76 -18.06
CA ALA A 97 21.26 19.28 -16.89
C ALA A 97 22.35 18.34 -16.36
N ALA A 98 22.22 17.03 -16.56
CA ALA A 98 23.17 16.03 -16.13
C ALA A 98 24.28 15.82 -17.18
N GLN A 99 23.97 15.97 -18.47
CA GLN A 99 24.96 16.18 -19.54
C GLN A 99 25.84 17.39 -19.26
N ARG A 100 25.26 18.57 -18.99
CA ARG A 100 26.05 19.75 -18.62
C ARG A 100 26.98 19.54 -17.43
N ILE A 101 26.56 18.74 -16.45
CA ILE A 101 27.42 18.40 -15.30
C ILE A 101 28.55 17.47 -15.75
N LEU A 102 28.31 16.50 -16.63
CA LEU A 102 29.39 15.69 -17.21
C LEU A 102 30.33 16.52 -18.09
N ASP A 103 29.81 17.45 -18.88
CA ASP A 103 30.62 18.31 -19.74
C ASP A 103 31.50 19.25 -18.91
N GLN A 104 30.93 19.80 -17.81
CA GLN A 104 31.63 20.75 -16.95
C GLN A 104 32.63 20.07 -16.01
N PHE A 105 32.34 18.86 -15.52
CA PHE A 105 33.17 18.18 -14.52
C PHE A 105 33.90 16.94 -15.06
N GLY A 106 33.78 16.66 -16.36
CA GLY A 106 34.28 15.47 -17.03
C GLY A 106 33.48 14.21 -16.70
N THR A 107 33.57 13.20 -17.57
CA THR A 107 33.32 11.81 -17.14
C THR A 107 34.35 11.49 -16.08
N LYS A 108 33.89 11.41 -14.83
CA LYS A 108 34.74 11.05 -13.70
C LYS A 108 35.22 9.63 -13.93
N GLU A 109 36.36 9.47 -14.59
CA GLU A 109 37.12 8.24 -14.55
C GLU A 109 37.26 7.87 -13.08
N GLU A 110 37.18 6.57 -12.80
CA GLU A 110 37.22 6.00 -11.46
C GLU A 110 38.64 6.17 -10.90
N SER A 111 39.01 7.42 -10.68
CA SER A 111 40.32 7.84 -10.29
C SER A 111 40.46 7.38 -8.86
N THR A 112 41.28 6.37 -8.68
CA THR A 112 41.84 5.87 -7.42
C THR A 112 42.68 6.93 -6.69
N LEU A 113 42.68 8.19 -7.15
CA LEU A 113 43.52 9.25 -6.64
C LEU A 113 42.98 9.85 -5.33
N GLY A 114 43.93 9.96 -4.41
CA GLY A 114 43.75 10.37 -3.02
C GLY A 114 43.05 11.71 -2.84
N TYR A 115 42.38 11.81 -1.69
CA TYR A 115 41.71 13.02 -1.23
C TYR A 115 42.69 14.18 -1.11
N LEU A 116 42.44 15.28 -1.81
CA LEU A 116 43.09 16.57 -1.53
C LEU A 116 42.48 17.18 -0.25
N PRO A 117 43.29 17.48 0.79
CA PRO A 117 42.80 18.13 1.99
C PRO A 117 42.36 19.57 1.71
N LYS A 118 41.17 19.94 2.21
CA LYS A 118 40.46 21.21 1.92
C LYS A 118 41.17 22.50 2.36
N ARG A 119 42.37 22.47 2.95
CA ARG A 119 42.96 23.65 3.63
C ARG A 119 44.20 24.27 2.98
N SER A 120 44.86 23.62 2.03
CA SER A 120 46.02 24.21 1.34
C SER A 120 46.01 23.78 -0.12
N GLY A 121 45.45 24.62 -0.99
CA GLY A 121 45.18 24.32 -2.41
C GLY A 121 46.41 24.13 -3.32
N THR A 122 47.54 23.64 -2.82
CA THR A 122 48.76 23.41 -3.60
C THR A 122 49.51 22.12 -3.26
N GLU A 123 49.16 21.39 -2.20
CA GLU A 123 49.91 20.19 -1.81
C GLU A 123 49.12 18.91 -2.06
N THR A 124 49.40 18.25 -3.19
CA THR A 124 48.94 16.89 -3.48
C THR A 124 49.78 15.92 -2.67
N ARG A 125 49.32 15.56 -1.47
CA ARG A 125 49.97 14.49 -0.71
C ARG A 125 49.64 13.15 -1.34
N VAL A 126 50.67 12.48 -1.88
CA VAL A 126 50.58 11.08 -2.29
C VAL A 126 50.20 10.29 -1.03
N PRO A 127 49.09 9.50 -1.03
CA PRO A 127 48.73 8.68 0.11
C PRO A 127 49.90 7.75 0.40
N HIS A 128 50.61 8.02 1.50
CA HIS A 128 51.68 7.13 1.93
C HIS A 128 51.00 5.86 2.44
N PRO A 129 51.33 4.68 1.90
CA PRO A 129 50.87 3.44 2.49
C PRO A 129 51.28 3.46 3.96
N ILE A 130 50.34 3.16 4.85
CA ILE A 130 50.61 3.10 6.28
C ILE A 130 51.65 2.01 6.47
N ASN A 131 52.88 2.41 6.81
CA ASN A 131 53.97 1.49 7.10
C ASN A 131 53.54 0.58 8.27
N ASP A 132 53.91 -0.70 8.21
CA ASP A 132 53.67 -1.69 9.27
C ASP A 132 54.09 -1.18 10.65
N GLN A 133 55.11 -0.31 10.71
CA GLN A 133 55.53 0.34 11.96
C GLN A 133 54.47 1.28 12.55
N VAL A 134 53.72 2.00 11.70
CA VAL A 134 52.62 2.90 12.11
C VAL A 134 51.39 2.08 12.51
N LEU A 135 51.13 0.96 11.82
CA LEU A 135 50.10 -0.01 12.22
C LEU A 135 50.40 -0.57 13.62
N ALA A 136 51.61 -1.08 13.86
CA ALA A 136 52.03 -1.60 15.15
C ALA A 136 51.95 -0.55 16.27
N ALA A 137 52.31 0.71 15.98
CA ALA A 137 52.20 1.80 16.94
C ALA A 137 50.74 2.12 17.29
N ASN A 138 49.84 2.13 16.30
CA ASN A 138 48.41 2.33 16.53
C ASN A 138 47.78 1.18 17.31
N ASP A 139 48.16 -0.06 17.01
CA ASP A 139 47.66 -1.24 17.73
C ASP A 139 48.13 -1.23 19.20
N THR A 140 49.39 -0.86 19.44
CA THR A 140 49.94 -0.70 20.80
C THR A 140 49.20 0.40 21.56
N TRP A 141 48.94 1.53 20.91
CA TRP A 141 48.16 2.63 21.49
C TRP A 141 46.72 2.20 21.81
N ALA A 142 46.05 1.52 20.88
CA ALA A 142 44.69 1.00 21.07
C ALA A 142 44.62 0.00 22.23
N ALA A 143 45.61 -0.89 22.34
CA ALA A 143 45.71 -1.84 23.46
C ALA A 143 45.89 -1.13 24.81
N MET A 144 46.70 -0.07 24.88
CA MET A 144 46.86 0.72 26.11
C MET A 144 45.56 1.43 26.53
N VAL A 145 44.85 2.04 25.57
CA VAL A 145 43.60 2.77 25.82
C VAL A 145 42.47 1.82 26.24
N LEU A 146 42.38 0.64 25.63
CA LEU A 146 41.37 -0.36 25.97
C LEU A 146 41.72 -1.10 27.27
N GLY A 147 43.01 -1.35 27.52
CA GLY A 147 43.48 -2.00 28.75
C GLY A 147 43.35 -1.13 30.01
N THR A 148 43.35 0.19 29.88
CA THR A 148 43.18 1.11 31.02
C THR A 148 41.75 1.13 31.60
N GLY A 149 40.77 0.54 30.91
CA GLY A 149 39.37 0.48 31.36
C GLY A 149 39.01 -0.66 32.32
N GLN A 150 39.89 -1.63 32.57
CA GLN A 150 39.56 -2.84 33.36
C GLN A 150 40.18 -2.92 34.77
N GLY A 151 40.89 -1.89 35.25
CA GLY A 151 41.84 -2.07 36.37
C GLY A 151 41.79 -1.16 37.60
N GLN A 152 40.75 -0.34 37.81
CA GLN A 152 40.61 0.40 39.08
C GLN A 152 39.23 0.21 39.68
N ALA A 153 38.99 -1.00 40.20
CA ALA A 153 38.03 -1.20 41.28
C ALA A 153 38.55 -0.44 42.51
N ALA A 154 37.73 0.50 42.99
CA ALA A 154 37.98 1.27 44.20
C ALA A 154 38.21 0.32 45.39
N PRO A 155 39.19 0.60 46.27
CA PRO A 155 39.39 -0.19 47.48
C PRO A 155 38.20 0.04 48.42
N ASP A 156 37.38 -1.01 48.52
CA ASP A 156 36.23 -1.10 49.40
C ASP A 156 36.70 -1.09 50.86
N ARG A 157 36.23 -0.10 51.60
CA ARG A 157 36.66 0.19 52.96
C ARG A 157 35.59 -0.30 53.93
N ARG A 158 35.57 -1.61 54.23
CA ARG A 158 34.92 -2.15 55.43
C ARG A 158 35.38 -3.56 55.76
N SER A 159 36.34 -3.63 56.67
CA SER A 159 36.54 -4.79 57.55
C SER A 159 35.36 -4.89 58.52
N SER A 160 34.81 -6.10 58.71
CA SER A 160 34.66 -6.77 60.02
C SER A 160 33.85 -8.07 59.91
N GLN A 161 34.36 -9.10 60.60
CA GLN A 161 33.70 -10.35 61.06
C GLN A 161 33.49 -11.46 60.01
N ALA A 162 34.34 -12.49 59.92
CA ALA A 162 34.51 -13.65 60.84
C ALA A 162 33.35 -14.65 60.79
N TYR A 163 33.56 -15.82 60.16
CA TYR A 163 33.44 -17.15 60.80
C TYR A 163 33.81 -18.28 59.82
N SER A 164 34.45 -19.32 60.36
CA SER A 164 34.94 -20.54 59.72
C SER A 164 33.82 -21.48 59.23
N GLN A 165 34.07 -22.28 58.18
CA GLN A 165 34.13 -23.76 58.27
C GLN A 165 34.42 -24.44 56.93
N GLU A 166 35.24 -25.50 57.04
CA GLU A 166 35.64 -26.48 56.03
C GLU A 166 34.47 -27.35 55.54
N SER A 167 34.56 -27.90 54.32
CA SER A 167 34.49 -29.36 54.05
C SER A 167 34.43 -29.71 52.55
N SER A 168 35.49 -30.40 52.13
CA SER A 168 35.54 -31.65 51.34
C SER A 168 34.71 -31.89 50.06
N ALA A 169 35.49 -32.15 48.99
CA ALA A 169 35.48 -33.35 48.12
C ALA A 169 34.31 -33.66 47.17
N SER A 170 34.65 -33.87 45.88
CA SER A 170 34.62 -35.20 45.22
C SER A 170 34.33 -35.14 43.70
N ARG A 171 35.28 -35.69 42.91
CA ARG A 171 35.15 -36.53 41.70
C ARG A 171 34.27 -36.12 40.49
N ALA A 172 34.92 -36.09 39.32
CA ALA A 172 34.99 -37.18 38.32
C ALA A 172 34.66 -36.77 36.87
N ASP A 173 35.53 -37.27 35.99
CA ASP A 173 35.34 -37.69 34.58
C ASP A 173 34.87 -36.65 33.54
N GLY A 174 35.45 -36.52 32.35
CA GLY A 174 36.48 -37.28 31.66
C GLY A 174 36.27 -37.17 30.14
N VAL A 175 37.34 -37.45 29.37
CA VAL A 175 37.35 -38.06 28.01
C VAL A 175 36.84 -37.13 26.87
N GLU A 176 37.41 -36.94 25.68
CA GLU A 176 38.44 -37.59 24.85
C GLU A 176 38.85 -36.57 23.77
N ALA A 177 40.15 -36.43 23.48
CA ALA A 177 40.63 -35.77 22.27
C ALA A 177 41.85 -36.53 21.79
N MET A 178 41.78 -37.17 20.62
CA MET A 178 42.90 -37.89 20.05
C MET A 178 42.92 -37.85 18.51
N MET A 179 44.12 -37.52 18.02
CA MET A 179 44.73 -37.74 16.70
C MET A 179 44.28 -36.81 15.56
N ALA A 180 45.08 -35.83 15.09
CA ALA A 180 46.46 -35.87 14.56
C ALA A 180 46.52 -36.69 13.25
N ARG A 181 46.86 -36.10 12.09
CA ARG A 181 48.20 -36.01 11.45
C ARG A 181 47.92 -35.92 9.92
N ASP A 182 48.74 -35.45 8.98
CA ASP A 182 50.04 -34.77 8.82
C ASP A 182 50.25 -34.61 7.28
N ILE A 183 51.28 -33.85 6.85
CA ILE A 183 52.03 -33.94 5.55
C ILE A 183 51.36 -33.28 4.31
N ILE A 184 51.82 -32.11 3.81
CA ILE A 184 53.00 -31.76 2.97
C ILE A 184 52.88 -32.25 1.51
N GLU A 185 52.82 -31.32 0.53
CA GLU A 185 53.91 -31.01 -0.45
C GLU A 185 53.43 -30.21 -1.68
N ASN A 186 53.68 -28.90 -1.65
CA ASN A 186 54.53 -28.08 -2.54
C ASN A 186 54.67 -28.32 -4.08
N GLN A 187 54.85 -27.17 -4.77
CA GLN A 187 55.52 -26.92 -6.08
C GLN A 187 54.69 -27.02 -7.39
N MET A 188 54.86 -26.20 -8.44
CA MET A 188 55.64 -24.99 -8.78
C MET A 188 55.19 -24.54 -10.20
N ALA A 189 55.34 -23.24 -10.53
CA ALA A 189 55.68 -22.64 -11.84
C ALA A 189 54.73 -22.85 -13.08
N THR A 190 54.59 -21.99 -14.09
CA THR A 190 55.25 -20.76 -14.59
C THR A 190 54.41 -20.15 -15.75
N HIS A 191 54.79 -18.95 -16.20
CA HIS A 191 54.55 -18.29 -17.51
C HIS A 191 53.38 -17.29 -17.70
N GLU A 192 53.76 -16.00 -17.71
CA GLU A 192 53.71 -15.02 -18.83
C GLU A 192 52.68 -15.31 -19.95
N GLY A 193 51.81 -14.39 -20.37
CA GLY A 193 52.10 -13.04 -20.86
C GLY A 193 51.69 -12.98 -22.35
N GLY A 194 50.81 -12.06 -22.76
CA GLY A 194 50.39 -11.99 -24.17
C GLY A 194 49.29 -10.98 -24.52
N HIS A 195 49.76 -9.85 -25.07
CA HIS A 195 49.14 -8.83 -25.92
C HIS A 195 47.75 -9.04 -26.56
N GLY A 196 47.03 -7.93 -26.72
CA GLY A 196 45.89 -7.81 -27.65
C GLY A 196 45.43 -6.36 -27.83
N GLU A 197 45.91 -5.75 -28.91
CA GLU A 197 45.86 -4.34 -29.29
C GLU A 197 44.59 -3.98 -30.12
N ARG A 198 44.33 -2.66 -30.25
CA ARG A 198 43.59 -1.93 -31.34
C ARG A 198 42.10 -1.64 -31.22
N GLY A 199 41.77 -0.39 -31.57
CA GLY A 199 40.51 -0.04 -32.22
C GLY A 199 40.01 1.40 -32.04
N ALA A 200 40.72 2.39 -32.60
CA ALA A 200 40.25 3.76 -32.75
C ALA A 200 39.15 3.89 -33.82
N ALA A 201 38.24 4.88 -33.70
CA ALA A 201 38.01 5.93 -34.72
C ALA A 201 36.73 6.77 -34.51
N SER A 202 36.96 8.08 -34.58
CA SER A 202 36.24 9.12 -35.34
C SER A 202 34.90 9.74 -34.89
N ALA A 203 35.03 11.05 -34.78
CA ALA A 203 34.05 12.12 -34.66
C ALA A 203 33.34 12.44 -35.99
N ILE A 204 32.17 13.09 -35.90
CA ILE A 204 31.67 14.06 -36.89
C ILE A 204 30.93 15.18 -36.13
N SER A 205 31.47 16.40 -36.27
CA SER A 205 30.82 17.69 -35.96
C SER A 205 29.99 18.17 -37.14
N VAL A 206 28.88 18.86 -36.89
CA VAL A 206 28.30 19.86 -37.82
C VAL A 206 27.70 21.01 -37.02
N GLU A 207 28.19 22.22 -37.34
CA GLU A 207 27.77 23.54 -36.86
C GLU A 207 26.63 24.15 -37.71
N GLY A 208 26.05 25.25 -37.21
CA GLY A 208 25.18 26.20 -37.93
C GLY A 208 24.19 26.86 -36.94
N GLU A 209 24.48 28.01 -36.33
CA GLU A 209 24.27 29.40 -36.82
C GLU A 209 22.80 29.72 -37.19
N GLN A 210 22.17 30.87 -36.94
CA GLN A 210 22.43 32.14 -36.26
C GLN A 210 21.06 32.90 -36.24
N GLY A 211 20.90 33.87 -35.32
CA GLY A 211 20.11 35.10 -35.54
C GLY A 211 18.67 35.15 -35.01
N ASN A 212 18.41 35.99 -34.01
CA ASN A 212 17.92 37.36 -34.23
C ASN A 212 17.63 38.05 -32.88
N ALA A 213 18.06 39.31 -32.74
CA ALA A 213 17.93 40.14 -31.55
C ALA A 213 16.95 41.30 -31.81
N GLY A 214 16.19 41.70 -30.79
CA GLY A 214 15.35 42.89 -30.80
C GLY A 214 14.94 43.28 -29.36
N PRO A 215 15.19 44.52 -28.89
CA PRO A 215 15.04 44.90 -27.49
C PRO A 215 13.74 45.68 -27.21
N GLY A 216 13.22 45.57 -25.98
CA GLY A 216 12.11 46.39 -25.48
C GLY A 216 11.92 46.26 -23.96
N PRO A 217 11.94 47.36 -23.18
CA PRO A 217 12.01 47.36 -21.72
C PRO A 217 10.63 47.47 -21.04
N GLY A 218 10.50 46.97 -19.81
CA GLY A 218 9.29 47.22 -19.00
C GLY A 218 9.12 46.32 -17.79
N THR A 219 9.70 46.75 -16.67
CA THR A 219 9.46 46.41 -15.26
C THR A 219 8.13 45.74 -14.87
N SER A 220 8.19 44.64 -14.10
CA SER A 220 7.37 44.45 -12.89
C SER A 220 7.85 43.25 -12.06
N GLY A 221 7.90 43.42 -10.74
CA GLY A 221 8.65 42.59 -9.78
C GLY A 221 8.23 41.13 -9.68
N GLY A 222 9.19 40.23 -9.87
CA GLY A 222 9.04 38.79 -9.65
C GLY A 222 9.60 38.35 -8.30
N ASN A 223 8.72 38.16 -7.32
CA ASN A 223 9.02 37.42 -6.09
C ASN A 223 9.28 35.94 -6.45
N THR A 224 10.55 35.59 -6.65
CA THR A 224 10.96 34.21 -6.94
C THR A 224 10.84 33.38 -5.67
N ASN A 225 9.70 32.71 -5.52
CA ASN A 225 9.55 31.62 -4.58
C ASN A 225 10.56 30.52 -4.92
N LYS A 226 11.70 30.56 -4.23
CA LYS A 226 12.69 29.48 -4.20
C LYS A 226 11.98 28.22 -3.70
N ILE A 227 11.46 27.42 -4.61
CA ILE A 227 10.95 26.08 -4.35
C ILE A 227 12.14 25.28 -3.84
N THR A 228 12.20 25.12 -2.53
CA THR A 228 13.21 24.34 -1.82
C THR A 228 13.21 22.91 -2.36
N GLY A 229 14.41 22.34 -2.56
CA GLY A 229 14.59 21.00 -3.13
C GLY A 229 13.80 19.89 -2.42
N PHE A 230 13.35 20.15 -1.19
CA PHE A 230 12.49 19.28 -0.40
C PHE A 230 11.11 19.03 -1.03
N ARG A 231 10.42 20.07 -1.54
CA ARG A 231 9.10 19.91 -2.20
C ARG A 231 9.18 19.09 -3.49
N ARG A 232 10.33 19.11 -4.16
CA ARG A 232 10.58 18.28 -5.36
C ARG A 232 10.76 16.81 -4.99
N ILE A 233 11.35 16.50 -3.84
CA ILE A 233 11.47 15.13 -3.33
C ILE A 233 10.11 14.62 -2.85
N GLU A 234 9.33 15.43 -2.14
CA GLU A 234 7.96 15.07 -1.70
C GLU A 234 7.05 14.74 -2.88
N HIS A 235 7.04 15.57 -3.93
CA HIS A 235 6.23 15.30 -5.13
C HIS A 235 6.71 14.03 -5.86
N ARG A 236 7.99 13.67 -5.73
CA ARG A 236 8.56 12.46 -6.33
C ARG A 236 8.22 11.21 -5.54
N VAL A 237 8.27 11.27 -4.21
CA VAL A 237 7.83 10.18 -3.32
C VAL A 237 6.33 9.94 -3.47
N ALA A 238 5.51 10.99 -3.53
CA ALA A 238 4.08 10.86 -3.78
C ALA A 238 3.76 10.26 -5.16
N SER A 239 4.53 10.60 -6.20
CA SER A 239 4.41 10.00 -7.53
C SER A 239 4.79 8.52 -7.52
N MET A 240 5.94 8.16 -6.92
CA MET A 240 6.39 6.76 -6.85
C MET A 240 5.40 5.89 -6.08
N ASN A 241 4.78 6.42 -5.02
CA ASN A 241 3.76 5.69 -4.27
C ASN A 241 2.49 5.48 -5.09
N HIS A 242 2.11 6.44 -5.93
CA HIS A 242 0.97 6.30 -6.84
C HIS A 242 1.24 5.27 -7.94
N ASP A 243 2.44 5.29 -8.54
CA ASP A 243 2.83 4.34 -9.58
C ASP A 243 2.86 2.91 -9.03
N PHE A 244 3.45 2.72 -7.84
CA PHE A 244 3.46 1.42 -7.15
C PHE A 244 2.06 0.91 -6.81
N LEU A 245 1.16 1.77 -6.32
CA LEU A 245 -0.23 1.40 -6.05
C LEU A 245 -1.00 1.05 -7.34
N SER A 246 -0.70 1.71 -8.45
CA SER A 246 -1.30 1.37 -9.75
C SER A 246 -0.84 0.00 -10.28
N GLU A 247 0.45 -0.34 -10.08
CA GLU A 247 0.98 -1.66 -10.44
C GLU A 247 0.37 -2.76 -9.58
N ILE A 248 0.20 -2.54 -8.27
CA ILE A 248 -0.51 -3.48 -7.38
C ILE A 248 -1.97 -3.66 -7.82
N GLY A 249 -2.64 -2.58 -8.22
CA GLY A 249 -4.00 -2.64 -8.77
C GLY A 249 -4.08 -3.52 -10.02
N SER A 250 -3.13 -3.35 -10.95
CA SER A 250 -3.04 -4.18 -12.16
C SER A 250 -2.80 -5.66 -11.86
N VAL A 251 -1.93 -5.97 -10.87
CA VAL A 251 -1.68 -7.36 -10.46
C VAL A 251 -2.91 -7.98 -9.80
N LYS A 252 -3.63 -7.22 -8.95
CA LYS A 252 -4.90 -7.68 -8.35
C LYS A 252 -5.94 -8.01 -9.43
N HIS A 253 -6.07 -7.18 -10.46
CA HIS A 253 -6.97 -7.44 -11.59
C HIS A 253 -6.59 -8.72 -12.33
N GLN A 254 -5.30 -8.91 -12.65
CA GLN A 254 -4.84 -10.15 -13.31
C GLN A 254 -5.11 -11.40 -12.46
N LEU A 255 -4.94 -11.30 -11.13
CA LEU A 255 -5.23 -12.41 -10.23
C LEU A 255 -6.73 -12.76 -10.22
N SER A 256 -7.59 -11.74 -10.27
CA SER A 256 -9.05 -11.92 -10.33
C SER A 256 -9.49 -12.57 -11.65
N GLU A 257 -8.88 -12.20 -12.78
CA GLU A 257 -9.14 -12.87 -14.07
C GLU A 257 -8.73 -14.34 -14.05
N ILE A 258 -7.56 -14.66 -13.48
CA ILE A 258 -7.11 -16.05 -13.33
C ILE A 258 -8.07 -16.84 -12.45
N GLN A 259 -8.51 -16.29 -11.32
CA GLN A 259 -9.49 -16.93 -10.44
C GLN A 259 -10.82 -17.19 -11.16
N SER A 260 -11.32 -16.23 -11.94
CA SER A 260 -12.53 -16.41 -12.73
C SER A 260 -12.38 -17.50 -13.80
N THR A 261 -11.19 -17.62 -14.40
CA THR A 261 -10.88 -18.63 -15.41
C THR A 261 -10.83 -20.03 -14.79
N VAL A 262 -10.18 -20.15 -13.63
CA VAL A 262 -10.12 -21.42 -12.87
C VAL A 262 -11.53 -21.86 -12.46
N ALA A 263 -12.37 -20.94 -11.95
CA ALA A 263 -13.74 -21.25 -11.58
C ALA A 263 -14.58 -21.77 -12.77
N ARG A 264 -14.37 -21.22 -13.98
CA ARG A 264 -15.03 -21.71 -15.21
C ARG A 264 -14.55 -23.10 -15.61
N LEU A 265 -13.26 -23.39 -15.46
CA LEU A 265 -12.70 -24.70 -15.77
C LEU A 265 -13.18 -25.78 -14.78
N THR A 266 -13.32 -25.45 -13.50
CA THR A 266 -13.83 -26.40 -12.50
C THR A 266 -15.32 -26.68 -12.66
N SER A 267 -16.11 -25.68 -13.07
CA SER A 267 -17.58 -25.82 -13.23
C SER A 267 -18.00 -26.69 -14.41
N ASN A 268 -17.11 -26.93 -15.39
CA ASN A 268 -17.40 -27.77 -16.56
C ASN A 268 -17.12 -29.26 -16.34
N SER A 269 -16.61 -29.67 -15.17
CA SER A 269 -16.23 -31.06 -14.90
C SER A 269 -17.39 -31.93 -14.38
N ASP A 270 -18.53 -31.35 -13.97
CA ASP A 270 -19.66 -32.09 -13.40
C ASP A 270 -20.78 -32.32 -14.43
N ARG A 271 -20.45 -33.05 -15.50
CA ARG A 271 -21.46 -33.61 -16.40
C ARG A 271 -21.67 -35.10 -16.08
N PRO A 272 -22.80 -35.50 -15.47
CA PRO A 272 -23.04 -36.89 -15.10
C PRO A 272 -23.28 -37.73 -16.36
N MET A 273 -22.45 -38.75 -16.55
CA MET A 273 -22.68 -39.80 -17.53
C MET A 273 -23.87 -40.64 -17.07
N HIS A 274 -25.01 -40.51 -17.75
CA HIS A 274 -26.16 -41.38 -17.57
C HIS A 274 -25.79 -42.82 -18.00
N ALA A 275 -25.78 -43.73 -17.03
CA ALA A 275 -25.61 -45.16 -17.27
C ALA A 275 -26.94 -45.78 -17.74
N ASN A 276 -26.91 -46.38 -18.92
CA ASN A 276 -27.93 -47.30 -19.44
C ASN A 276 -27.86 -48.63 -18.66
N SER A 277 -28.99 -49.09 -18.14
CA SER A 277 -29.14 -50.44 -17.60
C SER A 277 -30.48 -51.03 -18.06
N ASP A 278 -30.43 -51.82 -19.13
CA ASP A 278 -31.51 -52.71 -19.57
C ASP A 278 -31.13 -54.17 -19.27
N LEU A 279 -31.99 -54.88 -18.54
CA LEU A 279 -32.06 -56.34 -18.49
C LEU A 279 -33.52 -56.76 -18.23
N PRO A 280 -34.08 -57.75 -18.97
CA PRO A 280 -35.51 -58.03 -18.94
C PRO A 280 -35.87 -59.23 -18.06
N SER A 281 -37.07 -59.20 -17.47
CA SER A 281 -37.73 -60.35 -16.85
C SER A 281 -39.10 -60.63 -17.47
N ARG A 282 -39.29 -61.93 -17.68
CA ARG A 282 -40.27 -62.72 -18.44
C ARG A 282 -41.65 -62.86 -17.73
N LEU A 283 -42.77 -62.83 -18.48
CA LEU A 283 -43.81 -63.91 -18.65
C LEU A 283 -45.29 -63.44 -18.76
N LYS A 284 -45.95 -63.91 -19.84
CA LYS A 284 -47.38 -64.33 -20.03
C LYS A 284 -48.48 -63.24 -19.99
N GLN A 285 -49.52 -63.18 -20.85
CA GLN A 285 -50.03 -63.93 -22.02
C GLN A 285 -51.28 -63.12 -22.57
N PRO A 286 -52.20 -63.62 -23.44
CA PRO A 286 -52.27 -63.43 -24.90
C PRO A 286 -53.54 -62.67 -25.42
N GLY A 287 -53.62 -62.41 -26.74
CA GLY A 287 -54.93 -62.30 -27.43
C GLY A 287 -55.08 -61.29 -28.59
N LEU A 288 -55.00 -61.82 -29.82
CA LEU A 288 -55.84 -61.53 -31.00
C LEU A 288 -55.97 -60.10 -31.57
N SER A 289 -55.39 -59.88 -32.76
CA SER A 289 -56.11 -59.83 -34.07
C SER A 289 -55.64 -58.74 -35.05
N ASN A 290 -55.42 -59.21 -36.29
CA ASN A 290 -55.64 -58.58 -37.60
C ASN A 290 -54.84 -57.36 -38.09
N SER A 291 -53.92 -57.68 -39.03
CA SER A 291 -54.02 -57.35 -40.47
C SER A 291 -54.11 -55.87 -40.89
N SER A 292 -53.08 -55.34 -41.57
CA SER A 292 -53.17 -54.93 -42.99
C SER A 292 -51.87 -54.27 -43.53
N ARG A 293 -51.33 -54.90 -44.58
CA ARG A 293 -50.68 -54.38 -45.81
C ARG A 293 -49.82 -53.07 -45.77
N ARG A 294 -48.50 -53.28 -45.91
CA ARG A 294 -47.50 -52.73 -46.89
C ARG A 294 -48.03 -51.90 -48.11
N PRO A 295 -47.17 -51.25 -48.95
CA PRO A 295 -45.80 -50.70 -48.78
C PRO A 295 -45.43 -49.44 -49.65
N PHE A 296 -44.13 -49.04 -49.55
CA PHE A 296 -43.25 -48.42 -50.57
C PHE A 296 -43.44 -46.96 -51.05
N GLY A 297 -42.33 -46.23 -51.03
CA GLY A 297 -42.12 -44.96 -51.74
C GLY A 297 -40.69 -44.45 -51.61
N SER A 298 -39.79 -44.95 -52.45
CA SER A 298 -38.45 -44.38 -52.71
C SER A 298 -38.57 -43.05 -53.45
N THR A 299 -37.71 -42.08 -53.14
CA THR A 299 -37.10 -41.22 -54.17
C THR A 299 -35.71 -40.75 -53.76
N SER A 300 -34.79 -40.98 -54.69
CA SER A 300 -33.40 -40.56 -54.80
C SER A 300 -33.31 -39.16 -55.41
N ASN A 301 -32.30 -38.36 -55.05
CA ASN A 301 -31.24 -37.91 -55.99
C ASN A 301 -30.39 -36.72 -55.48
N GLN A 302 -29.08 -36.93 -55.60
CA GLN A 302 -28.04 -36.08 -56.21
C GLN A 302 -27.55 -34.77 -55.56
N CYS A 303 -26.29 -34.87 -55.12
CA CYS A 303 -25.11 -34.10 -55.53
C CYS A 303 -25.28 -32.63 -55.92
N GLN A 304 -24.55 -31.75 -55.22
CA GLN A 304 -23.42 -31.05 -55.84
C GLN A 304 -22.38 -30.64 -54.79
N ASP A 305 -21.14 -30.93 -55.17
CA ASP A 305 -19.88 -30.70 -54.49
C ASP A 305 -19.21 -29.53 -55.24
N LEU A 306 -18.81 -28.46 -54.55
CA LEU A 306 -17.82 -27.50 -55.05
C LEU A 306 -17.11 -26.80 -53.89
N SER A 307 -15.82 -27.11 -53.77
CA SER A 307 -14.80 -26.31 -53.10
C SER A 307 -14.61 -24.95 -53.79
N ILE A 308 -14.17 -23.91 -53.04
CA ILE A 308 -13.04 -23.01 -53.38
C ILE A 308 -12.78 -22.02 -52.22
N SER A 309 -11.53 -22.12 -51.74
CA SER A 309 -10.57 -21.12 -51.26
C SER A 309 -10.91 -19.90 -50.37
N ALA A 310 -10.07 -19.82 -49.34
CA ALA A 310 -9.67 -18.70 -48.50
C ALA A 310 -9.53 -17.32 -49.16
N ALA A 311 -9.97 -16.30 -48.42
CA ALA A 311 -9.36 -14.97 -48.42
C ALA A 311 -9.42 -14.37 -47.00
N ILE A 312 -8.24 -13.96 -46.52
CA ILE A 312 -7.98 -13.34 -45.23
C ILE A 312 -8.46 -11.88 -45.27
N GLY A 313 -9.37 -11.51 -44.38
CA GLY A 313 -9.81 -10.12 -44.16
C GLY A 313 -10.07 -9.87 -42.68
N ARG A 314 -9.13 -9.20 -42.01
CA ARG A 314 -9.19 -8.84 -40.59
C ARG A 314 -10.24 -7.75 -40.35
N HIS A 315 -11.31 -8.07 -39.61
CA HIS A 315 -12.05 -7.11 -38.79
C HIS A 315 -12.60 -7.84 -37.56
N PHE A 316 -11.91 -7.74 -36.41
CA PHE A 316 -12.49 -8.09 -35.11
C PHE A 316 -12.99 -6.79 -34.48
N SER A 317 -14.29 -6.57 -34.57
CA SER A 317 -15.06 -5.69 -33.69
C SER A 317 -15.64 -6.59 -32.62
N THR A 318 -15.13 -6.52 -31.39
CA THR A 318 -15.63 -7.32 -30.27
C THR A 318 -16.29 -6.38 -29.28
N ALA A 319 -17.59 -6.15 -29.46
CA ALA A 319 -18.46 -5.66 -28.41
C ALA A 319 -18.83 -6.86 -27.53
N HIS A 320 -18.43 -6.82 -26.26
CA HIS A 320 -18.91 -7.75 -25.25
C HIS A 320 -19.75 -6.94 -24.26
N GLU A 321 -21.08 -7.10 -24.34
CA GLU A 321 -22.00 -6.73 -23.26
C GLU A 321 -21.73 -7.62 -22.03
N PRO A 322 -21.71 -7.05 -20.82
CA PRO A 322 -21.91 -7.81 -19.59
C PRO A 322 -23.38 -7.78 -19.17
N LEU A 323 -23.98 -8.97 -19.15
CA LEU A 323 -25.23 -9.26 -18.44
C LEU A 323 -25.09 -8.83 -16.97
N THR A 324 -25.89 -7.84 -16.56
CA THR A 324 -26.00 -7.38 -15.18
C THR A 324 -27.15 -8.11 -14.51
N GLU A 325 -26.79 -9.06 -13.64
CA GLU A 325 -27.72 -9.76 -12.77
C GLU A 325 -28.10 -8.86 -11.58
N GLY A 326 -29.39 -8.62 -11.42
CA GLY A 326 -29.95 -7.52 -10.63
C GLY A 326 -29.88 -7.74 -9.11
N PHE A 327 -29.11 -6.90 -8.42
CA PHE A 327 -29.33 -6.60 -7.00
C PHE A 327 -30.32 -5.43 -6.88
N ARG A 328 -31.59 -5.74 -6.59
CA ARG A 328 -32.63 -4.75 -6.27
C ARG A 328 -32.35 -4.14 -4.90
N ALA A 329 -31.91 -2.87 -4.87
CA ALA A 329 -32.00 -2.04 -3.68
C ALA A 329 -33.42 -1.47 -3.55
N ARG A 330 -34.10 -1.76 -2.44
CA ARG A 330 -35.37 -1.14 -2.05
C ARG A 330 -35.14 0.35 -1.75
N ALA A 331 -35.69 1.22 -2.58
CA ALA A 331 -35.84 2.64 -2.27
C ALA A 331 -37.07 2.83 -1.36
N LEU A 332 -36.86 3.27 -0.13
CA LEU A 332 -37.91 3.87 0.70
C LEU A 332 -37.91 5.37 0.40
N CYS A 333 -38.87 5.82 -0.40
CA CYS A 333 -39.24 7.23 -0.51
C CYS A 333 -40.41 7.48 0.44
N GLU A 334 -40.18 8.25 1.50
CA GLU A 334 -41.24 8.97 2.21
C GLU A 334 -41.56 10.27 1.46
N PRO A 335 -42.85 10.60 1.22
CA PRO A 335 -43.23 11.93 0.80
C PRO A 335 -43.60 12.79 2.02
N SER A 336 -42.81 13.85 2.27
CA SER A 336 -43.20 14.97 3.13
C SER A 336 -44.02 15.97 2.32
N ALA A 337 -45.31 16.10 2.65
CA ALA A 337 -46.19 17.13 2.12
C ALA A 337 -46.40 18.20 3.20
N PHE A 338 -45.86 19.39 2.99
CA PHE A 338 -46.25 20.60 3.70
C PHE A 338 -47.45 21.23 2.97
N ALA A 339 -48.57 21.41 3.67
CA ALA A 339 -49.62 22.33 3.29
C ALA A 339 -50.01 23.21 4.49
N THR A 340 -49.97 24.50 4.23
CA THR A 340 -50.28 25.66 5.07
C THR A 340 -51.77 25.74 5.39
N SER A 341 -52.13 26.03 6.65
CA SER A 341 -53.23 26.97 7.00
C SER A 341 -53.45 27.11 8.51
N THR A 342 -53.24 28.34 9.00
CA THR A 342 -53.83 28.91 10.24
C THR A 342 -55.34 29.14 10.02
N PRO A 343 -56.21 29.15 11.06
CA PRO A 343 -56.44 30.39 11.84
C PRO A 343 -56.78 30.24 13.35
N ALA A 344 -56.41 31.29 14.09
CA ALA A 344 -56.99 32.00 15.25
C ALA A 344 -57.97 31.37 16.29
N ALA A 345 -57.70 31.78 17.54
CA ALA A 345 -58.60 32.04 18.70
C ALA A 345 -59.11 30.81 19.49
N SER A 346 -59.20 30.70 20.83
CA SER A 346 -59.25 31.65 21.96
C SER A 346 -58.90 30.95 23.31
N VAL A 347 -58.54 31.76 24.31
CA VAL A 347 -58.32 31.54 25.77
C VAL A 347 -59.62 31.06 26.49
N PRO A 348 -59.64 30.25 27.60
CA PRO A 348 -59.28 30.59 29.01
C PRO A 348 -58.58 29.46 29.82
N THR A 349 -57.63 29.69 30.74
CA THR A 349 -57.60 30.26 32.12
C THR A 349 -58.45 29.52 33.18
N LEU A 350 -57.79 29.25 34.34
CA LEU A 350 -58.22 28.69 35.65
C LEU A 350 -58.00 27.16 35.79
N ALA A 351 -57.55 26.57 36.92
CA ALA A 351 -57.03 27.05 38.20
C ALA A 351 -56.33 25.86 38.92
N SER A 352 -55.50 26.23 39.90
CA SER A 352 -54.81 25.41 40.90
C SER A 352 -55.77 24.65 41.83
N THR A 353 -55.47 23.40 42.25
CA THR A 353 -55.34 23.02 43.68
C THR A 353 -54.93 21.56 43.92
N ALA A 354 -54.24 21.38 45.05
CA ALA A 354 -53.61 20.22 45.65
C ALA A 354 -54.53 19.02 46.00
N SER A 355 -53.92 17.84 46.12
CA SER A 355 -53.84 17.01 47.35
C SER A 355 -53.90 15.49 47.08
N ALA A 356 -52.94 14.77 47.66
CA ALA A 356 -52.92 13.32 47.92
C ALA A 356 -53.95 12.95 49.04
N PRO A 357 -54.09 11.72 49.60
CA PRO A 357 -53.18 10.55 49.61
C PRO A 357 -53.84 9.13 49.63
N SER A 358 -53.03 8.10 49.95
CA SER A 358 -53.37 6.79 50.57
C SER A 358 -53.70 5.61 49.62
N SER A 359 -53.29 4.33 49.78
CA SER A 359 -52.46 3.58 50.75
C SER A 359 -52.33 2.08 50.31
N ILE A 360 -51.12 1.48 50.40
CA ILE A 360 -50.78 0.10 50.91
C ILE A 360 -51.21 -1.16 50.05
N PRO A 361 -50.58 -2.39 50.09
CA PRO A 361 -49.40 -2.92 50.82
C PRO A 361 -48.32 -3.69 50.01
N THR A 362 -47.08 -3.58 50.51
CA THR A 362 -46.08 -4.60 50.90
C THR A 362 -46.26 -6.10 50.53
N HIS A 363 -45.29 -6.67 49.78
CA HIS A 363 -44.63 -7.98 50.00
C HIS A 363 -43.25 -7.93 49.29
N ARG A 364 -42.12 -7.85 50.01
CA ARG A 364 -41.30 -8.93 50.62
C ARG A 364 -40.37 -9.66 49.62
N THR A 365 -39.12 -9.17 49.60
CA THR A 365 -37.81 -9.87 49.46
C THR A 365 -37.65 -11.01 48.45
N SER A 366 -36.69 -10.84 47.52
CA SER A 366 -35.50 -11.71 47.42
C SER A 366 -34.40 -11.04 46.58
N ASN A 367 -33.19 -11.07 47.14
CA ASN A 367 -31.93 -10.59 46.58
C ASN A 367 -31.55 -11.30 45.27
N THR A 368 -31.02 -10.55 44.31
CA THR A 368 -29.93 -11.03 43.45
C THR A 368 -29.03 -9.85 43.09
N ALA A 369 -27.74 -10.02 43.34
CA ALA A 369 -26.75 -8.97 43.50
C ALA A 369 -26.52 -8.12 42.24
N ALA A 370 -26.89 -6.84 42.31
CA ALA A 370 -26.30 -5.81 41.47
C ALA A 370 -24.97 -5.38 42.10
N VAL A 371 -23.85 -5.79 41.49
CA VAL A 371 -22.53 -5.24 41.77
C VAL A 371 -22.54 -3.80 41.26
N ALA A 372 -22.94 -2.88 42.14
CA ALA A 372 -22.78 -1.45 41.94
C ALA A 372 -21.28 -1.13 42.02
N TYR A 373 -20.67 -0.82 40.89
CA TYR A 373 -19.36 -0.16 40.86
C TYR A 373 -19.54 1.28 41.37
N LYS A 374 -19.58 1.43 42.68
CA LYS A 374 -19.40 2.69 43.38
C LYS A 374 -17.91 3.03 43.28
N CYS A 375 -17.52 3.76 42.23
CA CYS A 375 -16.20 4.37 42.17
C CYS A 375 -16.10 5.39 43.29
N SER A 376 -15.52 4.98 44.42
CA SER A 376 -15.04 5.89 45.46
C SER A 376 -13.96 6.78 44.86
N ALA A 377 -14.31 8.06 44.71
CA ALA A 377 -13.35 9.15 44.61
C ALA A 377 -12.67 9.29 45.98
N SER A 378 -11.51 8.66 46.16
CA SER A 378 -10.62 8.94 47.28
C SER A 378 -9.17 8.71 46.83
N ASP A 379 -8.41 9.79 46.86
CA ASP A 379 -6.96 9.84 47.01
C ASP A 379 -6.06 9.22 45.92
N LEU A 380 -6.01 9.89 44.77
CA LEU A 380 -4.76 9.99 43.99
C LEU A 380 -4.30 11.45 43.97
N ASN A 381 -3.69 11.86 45.09
CA ASN A 381 -2.91 13.08 45.18
C ASN A 381 -1.55 12.86 44.50
N HIS A 382 -1.53 12.88 43.17
CA HIS A 382 -0.28 13.08 42.44
C HIS A 382 0.06 14.57 42.52
N GLN A 383 1.16 14.85 43.24
CA GLN A 383 1.85 16.14 43.26
C GLN A 383 1.98 16.69 41.84
N ALA A 384 1.06 17.58 41.48
CA ALA A 384 1.28 18.56 40.44
C ALA A 384 2.34 19.51 40.98
N THR A 385 3.60 19.28 40.60
CA THR A 385 4.59 20.36 40.57
C THR A 385 4.08 21.39 39.56
N SER A 386 3.26 22.31 40.06
CA SER A 386 2.83 23.53 39.38
C SER A 386 4.03 24.46 39.24
N GLY A 387 4.98 24.05 38.40
CA GLY A 387 5.87 25.00 37.76
C GLY A 387 4.98 25.95 36.96
N THR A 388 5.06 27.24 37.26
CA THR A 388 4.38 28.31 36.54
C THR A 388 4.85 28.29 35.09
N ALA A 389 4.20 27.45 34.27
CA ALA A 389 4.42 27.40 32.84
C ALA A 389 4.06 28.77 32.27
N SER A 390 5.00 29.38 31.55
CA SER A 390 4.85 30.71 30.96
C SER A 390 3.56 30.75 30.12
N GLN A 391 2.63 31.66 30.45
CA GLN A 391 1.34 31.79 29.76
C GLN A 391 1.49 31.99 28.24
N ASP A 392 2.64 32.50 27.81
CA ASP A 392 2.96 32.82 26.41
C ASP A 392 2.96 31.62 25.45
N ASN A 393 3.05 30.38 25.95
CA ASN A 393 3.11 29.18 25.09
C ASN A 393 1.80 28.40 25.02
N LEU A 394 0.74 28.86 25.70
CA LEU A 394 -0.52 28.13 25.76
C LEU A 394 -1.29 28.24 24.43
N ARG A 395 -1.72 27.09 23.91
CA ARG A 395 -2.57 27.00 22.72
C ARG A 395 -4.00 26.69 23.13
N PHE A 396 -4.95 27.28 22.42
CA PHE A 396 -6.38 27.06 22.62
C PHE A 396 -6.94 26.30 21.43
N PHE A 397 -7.64 25.20 21.69
CA PHE A 397 -8.36 24.43 20.69
C PHE A 397 -9.75 24.11 21.19
N GLU A 398 -10.76 24.39 20.37
CA GLU A 398 -12.13 23.99 20.64
C GLU A 398 -12.33 22.51 20.29
N ILE A 399 -12.76 21.70 21.25
CA ILE A 399 -12.99 20.26 21.12
C ILE A 399 -14.41 20.00 21.58
N ASP A 400 -15.28 19.63 20.65
CA ASP A 400 -16.69 19.32 20.91
C ASP A 400 -17.43 20.43 21.69
N GLY A 401 -17.15 21.69 21.37
CA GLY A 401 -17.76 22.88 21.99
C GLY A 401 -17.03 23.39 23.23
N GLU A 402 -15.97 22.72 23.69
CA GLU A 402 -15.19 23.14 24.85
C GLU A 402 -13.80 23.63 24.45
N VAL A 403 -13.39 24.79 24.96
CA VAL A 403 -12.04 25.33 24.70
C VAL A 403 -11.04 24.63 25.61
N LEU A 404 -10.19 23.77 25.02
CA LEU A 404 -9.06 23.15 25.70
C LEU A 404 -7.82 24.03 25.57
N GLN A 405 -7.32 24.50 26.70
CA GLN A 405 -6.01 25.15 26.81
C GLN A 405 -4.96 24.10 27.12
N PHE A 406 -3.85 24.07 26.37
CA PHE A 406 -2.74 23.16 26.64
C PHE A 406 -1.38 23.74 26.24
N ASP A 407 -0.32 23.19 26.83
CA ASP A 407 1.06 23.47 26.46
C ASP A 407 1.52 22.49 25.36
N PRO A 408 1.95 22.96 24.18
CA PRO A 408 2.57 22.14 23.15
C PRO A 408 3.65 21.17 23.66
N ALA A 409 4.43 21.57 24.67
CA ALA A 409 5.52 20.76 25.20
C ALA A 409 5.02 19.52 25.96
N THR A 410 3.82 19.57 26.54
CA THR A 410 3.24 18.48 27.35
C THR A 410 2.51 17.44 26.51
N VAL A 411 2.35 17.67 25.20
CA VAL A 411 1.67 16.71 24.32
C VAL A 411 2.56 15.48 24.10
N PRO A 412 2.11 14.27 24.50
CA PRO A 412 2.90 13.06 24.35
C PRO A 412 3.05 12.67 22.87
N ASN A 413 4.01 11.79 22.58
CA ASN A 413 4.13 11.20 21.25
C ASN A 413 2.87 10.35 20.96
N PRO A 414 2.43 10.26 19.69
CA PRO A 414 1.24 9.49 19.35
C PRO A 414 1.47 8.02 19.75
N PRO A 415 0.52 7.37 20.43
CA PRO A 415 0.70 6.01 20.90
C PRO A 415 0.71 5.05 19.70
N THR A 416 1.52 3.99 19.80
CA THR A 416 1.73 3.01 18.72
C THR A 416 0.59 1.98 18.67
N ILE A 417 -0.64 2.46 18.56
CA ILE A 417 -1.84 1.60 18.56
C ILE A 417 -2.15 1.09 17.15
N ASN A 418 -2.72 -0.11 17.11
CA ASN A 418 -3.28 -0.72 15.91
C ASN A 418 -4.70 -1.23 16.23
N PHE A 419 -5.67 -0.87 15.38
CA PHE A 419 -7.07 -1.26 15.51
C PHE A 419 -7.48 -2.32 14.48
N SER A 420 -6.52 -2.98 13.82
CA SER A 420 -6.81 -4.03 12.85
C SER A 420 -7.58 -5.21 13.45
N ASP A 421 -7.39 -5.47 14.74
CA ASP A 421 -7.90 -6.67 15.40
C ASP A 421 -9.17 -6.36 16.23
N ASP A 422 -9.43 -5.09 16.52
CA ASP A 422 -10.54 -4.63 17.35
C ASP A 422 -11.12 -3.31 16.82
N LEU A 423 -11.96 -3.43 15.80
CA LEU A 423 -12.68 -2.31 15.19
C LEU A 423 -13.72 -1.71 16.15
N SER A 424 -14.33 -2.53 17.01
CA SER A 424 -15.28 -2.05 18.02
C SER A 424 -14.61 -1.08 18.99
N ARG A 425 -13.36 -1.36 19.40
CA ARG A 425 -12.56 -0.42 20.17
C ARG A 425 -12.25 0.85 19.38
N LEU A 426 -11.96 0.77 18.08
CA LEU A 426 -11.80 1.97 17.26
C LEU A 426 -13.04 2.87 17.32
N PHE A 427 -14.24 2.30 17.17
CA PHE A 427 -15.48 3.09 17.20
C PHE A 427 -15.70 3.78 18.55
N ARG A 428 -15.38 3.11 19.66
CA ARG A 428 -15.43 3.71 21.00
C ARG A 428 -14.39 4.83 21.17
N GLU A 429 -13.13 4.54 20.86
CA GLU A 429 -11.99 5.45 21.01
C GLU A 429 -12.06 6.64 20.03
N TRP A 430 -12.81 6.52 18.94
CA TRP A 430 -13.00 7.59 17.98
C TRP A 430 -13.60 8.85 18.62
N HIS A 431 -14.65 8.66 19.42
CA HIS A 431 -15.33 9.75 20.13
C HIS A 431 -14.74 10.00 21.51
N HIS A 432 -14.43 8.94 22.25
CA HIS A 432 -13.96 9.01 23.63
C HIS A 432 -12.72 8.14 23.80
N SER A 433 -11.53 8.77 23.88
CA SER A 433 -10.28 8.04 24.05
C SER A 433 -9.52 8.44 25.29
N THR A 434 -8.93 7.47 25.96
CA THR A 434 -7.96 7.65 27.04
C THR A 434 -6.52 7.43 26.58
N LEU A 435 -6.31 7.17 25.28
CA LEU A 435 -5.01 6.85 24.71
C LEU A 435 -4.12 8.09 24.58
N LEU A 436 -4.72 9.26 24.36
CA LEU A 436 -4.07 10.55 24.37
C LEU A 436 -4.70 11.39 25.48
N VAL A 437 -3.94 11.66 26.54
CA VAL A 437 -4.40 12.49 27.67
C VAL A 437 -3.62 13.80 27.66
N ILE A 438 -4.35 14.92 27.65
CA ILE A 438 -3.78 16.27 27.70
C ILE A 438 -4.49 17.01 28.84
N ASN A 439 -3.71 17.48 29.83
CA ASN A 439 -4.23 18.13 31.04
C ASN A 439 -5.31 17.30 31.76
N GLY A 440 -5.08 15.98 31.86
CA GLY A 440 -6.02 15.04 32.50
C GLY A 440 -7.26 14.71 31.66
N ARG A 441 -7.44 15.33 30.49
CA ARG A 441 -8.57 15.07 29.59
C ARG A 441 -8.17 14.10 28.48
N GLY A 442 -8.97 13.04 28.32
CA GLY A 442 -8.86 12.11 27.19
C GLY A 442 -9.30 12.77 25.87
N ILE A 443 -8.48 12.61 24.83
CA ILE A 443 -8.69 13.20 23.51
C ILE A 443 -9.04 12.09 22.52
N GLY A 444 -10.30 12.09 22.06
CA GLY A 444 -10.80 11.16 21.05
C GLY A 444 -9.96 11.16 19.77
N VAL A 445 -9.85 9.99 19.12
CA VAL A 445 -8.99 9.80 17.94
C VAL A 445 -9.37 10.74 16.79
N LYS A 446 -10.64 11.14 16.67
CA LYS A 446 -11.11 12.13 15.68
C LYS A 446 -10.37 13.48 15.74
N HIS A 447 -9.87 13.86 16.92
CA HIS A 447 -9.23 15.17 17.15
C HIS A 447 -7.71 15.14 17.03
N TRP A 448 -7.08 13.97 16.89
CA TRP A 448 -5.62 13.81 16.87
C TRP A 448 -4.95 14.60 15.75
N GLU A 449 -5.63 14.80 14.63
CA GLU A 449 -5.11 15.60 13.52
C GLU A 449 -4.86 17.07 13.91
N ARG A 450 -5.57 17.62 14.90
CA ARG A 450 -5.39 19.00 15.35
C ARG A 450 -4.09 19.19 16.15
N PHE A 451 -3.66 18.15 16.86
CA PHE A 451 -2.46 18.16 17.70
C PHE A 451 -1.20 17.83 16.91
N TYR A 452 -1.26 16.82 16.02
CA TYR A 452 -0.05 16.35 15.36
C TYR A 452 0.22 17.01 14.01
N LYS A 453 -0.77 17.62 13.33
CA LYS A 453 -0.54 18.28 12.03
C LYS A 453 0.61 19.29 12.11
N LYS A 454 1.42 19.35 11.04
CA LYS A 454 2.59 20.25 10.92
C LYS A 454 2.33 21.71 11.28
N ARG A 455 1.10 22.20 11.09
CA ARG A 455 0.71 23.59 11.43
C ARG A 455 0.76 23.87 12.93
N ALA A 456 0.58 22.86 13.77
CA ALA A 456 0.66 23.00 15.22
C ALA A 456 2.11 23.06 15.72
N ASN A 457 3.08 22.55 14.93
CA ASN A 457 4.50 22.47 15.28
C ASN A 457 4.79 21.86 16.67
N ILE A 458 3.92 20.96 17.14
CA ILE A 458 4.01 20.31 18.46
C ILE A 458 5.06 19.20 18.44
N LYS A 459 4.95 18.26 17.49
CA LYS A 459 5.94 17.19 17.26
C LYS A 459 6.18 17.05 15.76
N GLN A 460 7.41 17.30 15.32
CA GLN A 460 7.80 17.07 13.93
C GLN A 460 7.73 15.56 13.63
N HIS A 461 7.36 15.18 12.40
CA HIS A 461 7.26 13.79 11.91
C HIS A 461 6.17 12.88 12.52
N ALA A 462 5.67 13.17 13.72
CA ALA A 462 4.63 12.36 14.37
C ALA A 462 3.38 12.16 13.48
N TRP A 463 2.93 13.23 12.82
CA TRP A 463 1.79 13.16 11.91
C TRP A 463 2.06 12.39 10.62
N GLU A 464 3.30 12.36 10.12
CA GLU A 464 3.62 11.62 8.89
C GLU A 464 3.40 10.12 9.08
N VAL A 465 3.76 9.61 10.26
CA VAL A 465 3.59 8.21 10.67
C VAL A 465 2.12 7.88 10.97
N LEU A 466 1.37 8.82 11.52
CA LEU A 466 -0.02 8.62 11.95
C LEU A 466 -1.04 8.84 10.81
N ARG A 467 -0.77 9.78 9.89
CA ARG A 467 -1.75 10.28 8.90
C ARG A 467 -2.40 9.18 8.06
N VAL A 468 -1.60 8.21 7.60
CA VAL A 468 -2.11 7.12 6.75
C VAL A 468 -3.10 6.26 7.53
N ARG A 469 -2.71 5.82 8.73
CA ARG A 469 -3.57 5.01 9.62
C ARG A 469 -4.83 5.77 10.02
N TRP A 470 -4.66 7.01 10.47
CA TRP A 470 -5.77 7.87 10.86
C TRP A 470 -6.76 8.09 9.71
N GLY A 471 -6.28 8.28 8.48
CA GLY A 471 -7.14 8.41 7.30
C GLY A 471 -7.99 7.16 7.05
N THR A 472 -7.43 5.97 7.21
CA THR A 472 -8.18 4.70 7.10
C THR A 472 -9.18 4.53 8.24
N TRP A 473 -8.79 4.87 9.47
CA TRP A 473 -9.69 4.81 10.63
C TRP A 473 -10.87 5.75 10.49
N LYS A 474 -10.61 7.00 10.10
CA LYS A 474 -11.66 7.98 9.82
C LYS A 474 -12.67 7.42 8.82
N PHE A 475 -12.16 6.82 7.75
CA PHE A 475 -13.01 6.30 6.70
C PHE A 475 -13.90 5.13 7.16
N LEU A 476 -13.36 4.24 7.99
CA LEU A 476 -14.14 3.16 8.60
C LEU A 476 -15.22 3.68 9.56
N VAL A 477 -14.90 4.69 10.38
CA VAL A 477 -15.88 5.24 11.32
C VAL A 477 -16.98 6.01 10.59
N GLU A 478 -16.64 6.81 9.56
CA GLU A 478 -17.64 7.48 8.72
C GLU A 478 -18.60 6.49 8.05
N GLU A 479 -18.10 5.31 7.65
CA GLU A 479 -18.96 4.26 7.12
C GLU A 479 -19.84 3.63 8.21
N ARG A 480 -19.27 3.34 9.40
CA ARG A 480 -20.01 2.81 10.55
C ARG A 480 -21.14 3.76 10.99
N GLU A 481 -20.89 5.07 10.98
CA GLU A 481 -21.89 6.09 11.35
C GLU A 481 -23.11 6.13 10.41
N ARG A 482 -23.05 5.50 9.22
CA ARG A 482 -24.22 5.34 8.35
C ARG A 482 -25.19 4.27 8.81
N PHE A 483 -24.75 3.39 9.72
CA PHE A 483 -25.57 2.33 10.29
C PHE A 483 -26.13 2.78 11.64
N VAL A 484 -27.34 2.31 11.96
CA VAL A 484 -28.03 2.67 13.20
C VAL A 484 -27.33 2.11 14.44
N SER A 485 -26.70 0.93 14.31
CA SER A 485 -25.98 0.26 15.39
C SER A 485 -24.74 -0.48 14.89
N ASP A 486 -23.86 -0.87 15.82
CA ASP A 486 -22.67 -1.69 15.51
C ASP A 486 -23.07 -3.06 14.97
N GLU A 487 -24.15 -3.65 15.49
CA GLU A 487 -24.67 -4.93 15.01
C GLU A 487 -25.15 -4.85 13.55
N ALA A 488 -25.79 -3.74 13.16
CA ALA A 488 -26.21 -3.52 11.78
C ALA A 488 -25.00 -3.35 10.84
N PHE A 489 -23.95 -2.66 11.30
CA PHE A 489 -22.69 -2.58 10.57
C PHE A 489 -22.08 -3.97 10.38
N TRP A 490 -21.98 -4.77 11.45
CA TRP A 490 -21.40 -6.10 11.37
C TRP A 490 -22.25 -7.07 10.55
N ALA A 491 -23.59 -6.99 10.62
CA ALA A 491 -24.46 -7.79 9.75
C ALA A 491 -24.21 -7.51 8.26
N HIS A 492 -23.91 -6.26 7.90
CA HIS A 492 -23.56 -5.88 6.53
C HIS A 492 -22.14 -6.31 6.13
N TYR A 493 -21.18 -6.25 7.05
CA TYR A 493 -19.78 -6.65 6.82
C TYR A 493 -19.42 -8.00 7.46
N SER A 494 -20.34 -8.96 7.40
CA SER A 494 -20.09 -10.35 7.78
C SER A 494 -20.05 -11.25 6.54
N ASN A 495 -19.34 -12.37 6.64
CA ASN A 495 -19.37 -13.41 5.63
C ASN A 495 -20.69 -14.20 5.66
N GLU A 496 -20.86 -15.14 4.73
CA GLU A 496 -22.05 -16.02 4.64
C GLU A 496 -22.30 -16.84 5.92
N HIS A 497 -21.28 -17.03 6.74
CA HIS A 497 -21.37 -17.72 8.04
C HIS A 497 -21.69 -16.78 9.22
N GLY A 498 -21.96 -15.50 8.95
CA GLY A 498 -22.23 -14.49 9.98
C GLY A 498 -20.99 -14.03 10.77
N GLN A 499 -19.79 -14.45 10.38
CA GLN A 499 -18.55 -13.98 11.02
C GLN A 499 -18.11 -12.62 10.44
N PRO A 500 -17.72 -11.66 11.29
CA PRO A 500 -17.20 -10.38 10.85
C PRO A 500 -16.03 -10.52 9.86
N LEU A 501 -16.08 -9.76 8.77
CA LEU A 501 -14.96 -9.66 7.85
C LEU A 501 -13.75 -9.03 8.55
N ASN A 502 -12.54 -9.44 8.14
CA ASN A 502 -11.32 -8.84 8.69
C ASN A 502 -11.22 -7.35 8.29
N TYR A 503 -10.46 -6.59 9.08
CA TYR A 503 -10.23 -5.16 8.87
C TYR A 503 -9.86 -4.82 7.42
N GLN A 504 -8.90 -5.56 6.84
CA GLN A 504 -8.39 -5.25 5.50
C GLN A 504 -9.43 -5.52 4.41
N LYS A 505 -10.26 -6.56 4.55
CA LYS A 505 -11.35 -6.87 3.61
C LYS A 505 -12.41 -5.79 3.64
N ILE A 506 -12.78 -5.28 4.82
CA ILE A 506 -13.74 -4.17 4.94
C ILE A 506 -13.15 -2.94 4.23
N VAL A 507 -11.90 -2.57 4.53
CA VAL A 507 -11.23 -1.44 3.86
C VAL A 507 -11.19 -1.63 2.34
N ASP A 508 -10.85 -2.81 1.84
CA ASP A 508 -10.79 -3.11 0.40
C ASP A 508 -12.17 -3.01 -0.27
N ILE A 509 -13.24 -3.52 0.38
CA ILE A 509 -14.63 -3.41 -0.11
C ILE A 509 -15.02 -1.93 -0.21
N LEU A 510 -14.75 -1.15 0.83
CA LEU A 510 -15.09 0.27 0.87
C LEU A 510 -14.31 1.11 -0.14
N GLN A 511 -13.01 0.82 -0.31
CA GLN A 511 -12.20 1.47 -1.34
C GLN A 511 -12.69 1.13 -2.73
N SER A 512 -13.00 -0.14 -3.00
CA SER A 512 -13.54 -0.59 -4.29
C SER A 512 -14.90 0.06 -4.57
N GLY A 513 -15.78 0.13 -3.57
CA GLY A 513 -17.06 0.82 -3.66
C GLY A 513 -16.92 2.29 -4.02
N ARG A 514 -15.95 3.00 -3.42
CA ARG A 514 -15.66 4.40 -3.77
C ARG A 514 -15.10 4.58 -5.17
N ILE A 515 -14.16 3.73 -5.57
CA ILE A 515 -13.61 3.77 -6.94
C ILE A 515 -14.74 3.57 -7.95
N ASN A 516 -15.64 2.61 -7.70
CA ASN A 516 -16.78 2.35 -8.58
C ASN A 516 -17.80 3.50 -8.56
N ALA A 517 -18.10 4.08 -7.40
CA ALA A 517 -18.98 5.23 -7.30
C ALA A 517 -18.39 6.47 -8.00
N ASP A 518 -17.10 6.74 -7.81
CA ASP A 518 -16.40 7.84 -8.47
C ASP A 518 -16.31 7.59 -9.99
N ALA A 519 -16.12 6.35 -10.43
CA ALA A 519 -16.16 6.01 -11.86
C ALA A 519 -17.55 6.25 -12.46
N ARG A 520 -18.63 5.83 -11.79
CA ARG A 520 -20.01 6.09 -12.22
C ARG A 520 -20.32 7.57 -12.29
N ASP A 521 -19.95 8.34 -11.27
CA ASP A 521 -20.20 9.78 -11.22
C ASP A 521 -19.37 10.55 -12.26
N ALA A 522 -18.13 10.11 -12.53
CA ALA A 522 -17.32 10.67 -13.59
C ALA A 522 -17.91 10.34 -14.98
N ALA A 523 -18.40 9.12 -15.19
CA ALA A 523 -19.08 8.74 -16.42
C ALA A 523 -20.38 9.53 -16.63
N ALA A 524 -21.18 9.69 -15.57
CA ALA A 524 -22.38 10.53 -15.58
C ALA A 524 -22.08 11.99 -15.96
N ALA A 525 -21.03 12.57 -15.37
CA ALA A 525 -20.60 13.93 -15.72
C ALA A 525 -20.18 14.01 -17.20
N LEU A 526 -19.40 13.04 -17.68
CA LEU A 526 -18.99 12.99 -19.09
C LEU A 526 -20.20 12.84 -20.02
N GLU A 527 -21.13 11.94 -19.72
CA GLU A 527 -22.36 11.74 -20.49
C GLU A 527 -23.19 13.03 -20.56
N PHE A 528 -23.43 13.67 -19.42
CA PHE A 528 -24.22 14.91 -19.34
C PHE A 528 -23.63 16.06 -20.16
N PHE A 529 -22.30 16.18 -20.20
CA PHE A 529 -21.60 17.22 -20.96
C PHE A 529 -21.17 16.79 -22.37
N GLY A 530 -21.64 15.63 -22.87
CA GLY A 530 -21.30 15.16 -24.21
C GLY A 530 -19.81 14.86 -24.39
N ASN A 531 -19.19 14.26 -23.38
CA ASN A 531 -17.76 13.93 -23.26
C ASN A 531 -16.80 15.13 -23.24
N ASP A 532 -17.29 16.36 -23.06
CA ASP A 532 -16.46 17.56 -22.95
C ASP A 532 -16.71 18.33 -21.65
N LEU A 533 -15.82 18.14 -20.66
CA LEU A 533 -15.87 18.83 -19.37
C LEU A 533 -15.39 20.29 -19.42
N SER A 534 -14.97 20.81 -20.58
CA SER A 534 -14.51 22.19 -20.76
C SER A 534 -15.61 23.16 -21.22
N ARG A 535 -16.81 22.65 -21.49
CA ARG A 535 -17.95 23.45 -21.94
C ARG A 535 -18.32 24.55 -20.94
N ALA A 536 -18.85 25.65 -21.49
CA ALA A 536 -19.25 26.82 -20.71
C ALA A 536 -20.36 26.53 -19.68
N ASP A 537 -21.22 25.54 -19.96
CA ASP A 537 -22.28 25.06 -19.08
C ASP A 537 -21.77 24.31 -17.84
N ALA A 538 -20.51 23.86 -17.85
CA ALA A 538 -19.87 23.28 -16.67
C ALA A 538 -19.33 24.34 -15.68
N HIS A 539 -19.50 25.63 -15.99
CA HIS A 539 -19.08 26.77 -15.16
C HIS A 539 -17.60 26.70 -14.68
N GLY A 540 -16.75 26.02 -15.44
CA GLY A 540 -15.34 25.81 -15.08
C GLY A 540 -15.11 24.91 -13.85
N TYR A 541 -16.12 24.20 -13.32
CA TYR A 541 -15.97 23.34 -12.13
C TYR A 541 -14.91 22.25 -12.29
N PHE A 542 -14.79 21.71 -13.51
CA PHE A 542 -13.82 20.69 -13.85
C PHE A 542 -12.47 21.25 -14.29
N MET A 543 -12.25 22.56 -14.21
CA MET A 543 -10.97 23.18 -14.53
C MET A 543 -10.18 23.49 -13.26
N TYR A 544 -8.86 23.36 -13.34
CA TYR A 544 -7.94 23.78 -12.27
C TYR A 544 -6.74 24.51 -12.84
N LYS A 545 -6.21 25.47 -12.08
CA LYS A 545 -5.05 26.28 -12.48
C LYS A 545 -3.76 25.67 -11.95
N LYS A 546 -2.81 25.35 -12.84
CA LYS A 546 -1.48 24.87 -12.49
C LYS A 546 -0.43 25.63 -13.30
N ALA A 547 0.55 26.24 -12.63
CA ALA A 547 1.59 27.05 -13.27
C ALA A 547 1.02 28.13 -14.22
N ASN A 548 -0.01 28.86 -13.77
CA ASN A 548 -0.74 29.88 -14.53
C ASN A 548 -1.49 29.40 -15.79
N LYS A 549 -1.51 28.09 -16.06
CA LYS A 549 -2.29 27.47 -17.14
C LYS A 549 -3.52 26.77 -16.58
N LEU A 550 -4.63 26.78 -17.32
CA LEU A 550 -5.84 26.06 -16.98
C LEU A 550 -5.78 24.63 -17.55
N PHE A 551 -6.15 23.65 -16.74
CA PHE A 551 -6.21 22.24 -17.12
C PHE A 551 -7.58 21.68 -16.75
N VAL A 552 -8.10 20.77 -17.59
CA VAL A 552 -9.30 20.01 -17.28
C VAL A 552 -8.93 18.83 -16.37
N CYS A 553 -9.77 18.56 -15.37
CA CYS A 553 -9.66 17.40 -14.48
C CYS A 553 -9.85 16.12 -15.30
N ASN A 554 -8.85 15.25 -15.29
CA ASN A 554 -8.88 13.96 -16.00
C ASN A 554 -9.00 12.75 -15.06
N LYS A 555 -8.84 12.94 -13.75
CA LYS A 555 -8.90 11.85 -12.77
C LYS A 555 -10.37 11.58 -12.39
N PRO A 556 -10.87 10.34 -12.48
CA PRO A 556 -12.26 10.03 -12.16
C PRO A 556 -12.69 10.52 -10.78
N ALA A 557 -11.88 10.29 -9.74
CA ALA A 557 -12.17 10.78 -8.38
C ALA A 557 -12.31 12.30 -8.29
N SER A 558 -11.47 13.06 -9.03
CA SER A 558 -11.55 14.52 -9.06
C SER A 558 -12.77 15.00 -9.84
N VAL A 559 -13.11 14.34 -10.96
CA VAL A 559 -14.32 14.63 -11.74
C VAL A 559 -15.56 14.33 -10.92
N ALA A 560 -15.66 13.15 -10.30
CA ALA A 560 -16.78 12.77 -9.44
C ALA A 560 -17.00 13.75 -8.29
N GLN A 561 -15.92 14.15 -7.60
CA GLN A 561 -16.01 15.14 -6.53
C GLN A 561 -16.56 16.48 -7.05
N LYS A 562 -16.08 16.95 -8.20
CA LYS A 562 -16.54 18.19 -8.83
C LYS A 562 -17.97 18.08 -9.37
N TRP A 563 -18.36 16.90 -9.85
CA TRP A 563 -19.72 16.61 -10.29
C TRP A 563 -20.71 16.67 -9.13
N ARG A 564 -20.44 15.95 -8.03
CA ARG A 564 -21.25 16.05 -6.80
C ARG A 564 -21.27 17.47 -6.21
N GLN A 565 -20.20 18.24 -6.39
CA GLN A 565 -20.18 19.65 -5.99
C GLN A 565 -21.07 20.50 -6.89
N LEU A 566 -20.94 20.36 -8.21
CA LEU A 566 -21.75 21.07 -9.20
C LEU A 566 -23.25 20.80 -8.99
N LEU A 567 -23.65 19.55 -8.79
CA LEU A 567 -25.05 19.18 -8.54
C LEU A 567 -25.63 19.81 -7.26
N ARG A 568 -24.79 20.05 -6.23
CA ARG A 568 -25.22 20.72 -5.00
C ARG A 568 -25.34 22.23 -5.17
N ASP A 569 -24.41 22.83 -5.91
CA ASP A 569 -24.34 24.28 -6.09
C ASP A 569 -25.35 24.76 -7.17
N HIS A 570 -25.70 23.89 -8.13
CA HIS A 570 -26.55 24.18 -9.29
C HIS A 570 -27.74 23.19 -9.39
N PRO A 571 -28.83 23.44 -8.65
CA PRO A 571 -29.99 22.55 -8.63
C PRO A 571 -30.66 22.40 -10.01
N GLU A 572 -30.54 23.39 -10.90
CA GLU A 572 -31.00 23.33 -12.28
C GLU A 572 -30.27 22.26 -13.11
N ILE A 573 -28.97 22.07 -12.86
CA ILE A 573 -28.17 21.01 -13.49
C ILE A 573 -28.60 19.65 -12.93
N ALA A 574 -28.83 19.57 -11.62
CA ALA A 574 -29.31 18.34 -10.99
C ALA A 574 -30.67 17.89 -11.53
N GLN A 575 -31.64 18.80 -11.65
CA GLN A 575 -32.95 18.50 -12.24
C GLN A 575 -32.85 18.04 -13.70
N ARG A 576 -31.96 18.65 -14.49
CA ARG A 576 -31.72 18.23 -15.88
C ARG A 576 -31.12 16.83 -15.96
N TRP A 577 -30.15 16.53 -15.09
CA TRP A 577 -29.57 15.20 -14.98
C TRP A 577 -30.62 14.16 -14.59
N GLU A 578 -31.46 14.45 -13.59
CA GLU A 578 -32.57 13.56 -13.17
C GLU A 578 -33.54 13.27 -14.32
N ARG A 579 -33.93 14.29 -15.11
CA ARG A 579 -34.76 14.09 -16.30
C ARG A 579 -34.08 13.21 -17.34
N MET A 580 -32.77 13.37 -17.53
CA MET A 580 -32.00 12.55 -18.46
C MET A 580 -31.95 11.09 -17.98
N CYS A 581 -31.71 10.84 -16.70
CA CYS A 581 -31.77 9.50 -16.12
C CYS A 581 -33.16 8.87 -16.26
N ALA A 582 -34.23 9.64 -16.02
CA ALA A 582 -35.61 9.17 -16.17
C ALA A 582 -35.94 8.78 -17.62
N GLN A 583 -35.43 9.54 -18.60
CA GLN A 583 -35.60 9.22 -20.02
C GLN A 583 -34.86 7.93 -20.40
N CYS A 584 -33.61 7.75 -19.94
CA CYS A 584 -32.86 6.51 -20.19
C CYS A 584 -33.51 5.29 -19.52
N ALA A 585 -34.12 5.45 -18.34
CA ALA A 585 -34.78 4.36 -17.62
C ALA A 585 -36.08 3.87 -18.28
N LEU A 586 -36.75 4.72 -19.08
CA LEU A 586 -38.00 4.34 -19.75
C LEU A 586 -37.80 3.45 -20.98
N GLY A 587 -36.56 3.31 -21.46
CA GLY A 587 -36.20 2.42 -22.56
C GLY A 587 -36.85 2.77 -23.91
N PRO A 588 -36.20 2.47 -25.04
CA PRO A 588 -36.82 2.62 -26.35
C PRO A 588 -37.93 1.57 -26.64
N ASP A 589 -38.03 0.50 -25.86
CA ASP A 589 -38.93 -0.64 -26.14
C ASP A 589 -40.38 -0.47 -25.64
N GLY A 590 -40.68 0.55 -24.83
CA GLY A 590 -42.06 0.77 -24.34
C GLY A 590 -43.05 1.31 -25.38
N GLY A 591 -42.59 1.62 -26.60
CA GLY A 591 -43.36 2.38 -27.60
C GLY A 591 -44.08 1.59 -28.69
N ASN A 592 -43.87 0.27 -28.82
CA ASN A 592 -44.38 -0.48 -29.99
C ASN A 592 -45.35 -1.63 -29.67
N GLU A 593 -45.95 -1.64 -28.48
CA GLU A 593 -46.91 -2.69 -28.08
C GLU A 593 -48.39 -2.31 -28.31
N GLN A 594 -48.68 -1.12 -28.84
CA GLN A 594 -50.06 -0.71 -29.21
C GLN A 594 -50.46 -1.04 -30.65
N ALA A 595 -49.55 -1.57 -31.48
CA ALA A 595 -49.83 -1.92 -32.89
C ALA A 595 -50.24 -3.40 -33.12
N ARG A 596 -50.28 -4.24 -32.09
CA ARG A 596 -50.78 -5.64 -32.20
C ARG A 596 -52.15 -5.79 -31.54
N ARG A 597 -53.17 -5.15 -32.11
CA ARG A 597 -54.56 -5.62 -31.92
C ARG A 597 -54.81 -6.76 -32.93
N PRO A 598 -55.23 -7.96 -32.48
CA PRO A 598 -55.70 -8.98 -33.40
C PRO A 598 -57.04 -8.53 -34.00
N GLY A 599 -57.13 -8.55 -35.33
CA GLY A 599 -58.36 -8.46 -36.09
C GLY A 599 -58.97 -9.82 -36.35
#